data_AF-G0UML1-F1
#
_entry.id   AF-G0UML1-F1
#
_cell.length_a   1.000
_cell.length_b   1.000
_cell.length_c   1.000
_cell.angle_alpha   90.00
_cell.angle_beta   90.00
_cell.angle_gamma   90.00
#
_symmetry.space_group_name_H-M   'P 1'
#
loop_
_entity.id
_entity.type
_entity.pdbx_description
1 polymer ?
#
loop_
_entity_poly.entity_id
_entity_poly.type
_entity_poly.pdbx_seq_one_letter_code
_entity_poly.pdbx_strand_id
1 'polypeptide(L)'
;MASVYARRQREEQQRACEKARADESRMRLGVNFEIRSEKVCGRRDLMRRLDLMQAKHDDALVARRQRLAALLLREKDEHEAMLNNLAETDEQRRERLIRKARELRAQQQQHLRVDAQKRHDRLFLDKIDSLRLAESRLKIMQIADSRFQQLELAEKRKQEKKREEEFFAQQREEENRLANERAKFDLEEEYKRKQAVSRALDAQVEGNKMRARQKQLEVQQENDAFNRAVEEEKAAEAQRRMEQRVARAALAKEMSEFNEQLRIARRQEYEKLRMEDREMLDRMLEQLAEEQREEQRRKRELQENARNRMKEAREQLNRRKEDLESLDRLWDEENNKQWEKREARWRADEEKRKNLLRNVLIARRQQVLDKRQREKEDAEREQAESEELRAKIAGMCDIDAIERERRSVLAKENQKYLESQMQRRMAEKEAERKASKLALTAEQELEKKHTERIRVEMENLERAKPERYKNVPLLPRQRFPPI
;
A
#
# COMPACT_ATOMS: atom_id res chain seq x y z
N MET A 1 -73.69 54.72 149.18
CA MET A 1 -73.36 55.48 147.95
C MET A 1 -72.14 54.92 147.20
N ALA A 2 -71.20 54.19 147.81
CA ALA A 2 -70.01 53.71 147.10
C ALA A 2 -70.23 52.54 146.10
N SER A 3 -71.24 51.68 146.29
CA SER A 3 -71.37 50.45 145.48
C SER A 3 -71.99 50.63 144.09
N VAL A 4 -72.89 51.61 143.92
CA VAL A 4 -73.57 51.87 142.63
C VAL A 4 -72.62 52.52 141.62
N TYR A 5 -71.73 53.39 142.10
CA TYR A 5 -70.70 54.03 141.27
C TYR A 5 -69.69 53.01 140.73
N ALA A 6 -69.28 52.03 141.55
CA ALA A 6 -68.37 50.98 141.14
C ALA A 6 -68.93 50.07 140.03
N ARG A 7 -70.25 49.82 140.01
CA ARG A 7 -70.89 49.00 138.97
C ARG A 7 -70.97 49.72 137.63
N ARG A 8 -71.34 51.02 137.61
CA ARG A 8 -71.34 51.83 136.39
C ARG A 8 -69.95 51.94 135.76
N GLN A 9 -68.91 52.15 136.57
CA GLN A 9 -67.54 52.17 136.07
C GLN A 9 -67.13 50.83 135.43
N ARG A 10 -67.55 49.68 135.98
CA ARG A 10 -67.27 48.37 135.38
C ARG A 10 -67.99 48.16 134.05
N GLU A 11 -69.26 48.54 133.94
CA GLU A 11 -70.03 48.40 132.68
C GLU A 11 -69.49 49.33 131.58
N GLU A 12 -69.10 50.56 131.92
CA GLU A 12 -68.45 51.48 130.97
C GLU A 12 -67.09 50.94 130.51
N GLN A 13 -66.29 50.38 131.41
CA GLN A 13 -65.03 49.72 131.05
C GLN A 13 -65.25 48.50 130.15
N GLN A 14 -66.27 47.66 130.41
CA GLN A 14 -66.61 46.54 129.53
C GLN A 14 -67.03 47.00 128.13
N ARG A 15 -67.90 48.01 128.02
CA ARG A 15 -68.30 48.58 126.72
C ARG A 15 -67.13 49.18 125.96
N ALA A 16 -66.19 49.84 126.64
CA ALA A 16 -64.98 50.36 126.03
C ALA A 16 -64.10 49.22 125.48
N CYS A 17 -63.93 48.13 126.25
CA CYS A 17 -63.19 46.95 125.82
C CYS A 17 -63.85 46.23 124.62
N GLU A 18 -65.18 46.08 124.61
CA GLU A 18 -65.90 45.47 123.49
C GLU A 18 -65.79 46.29 122.20
N LYS A 19 -65.92 47.62 122.30
CA LYS A 19 -65.68 48.52 121.16
C LYS A 19 -64.25 48.39 120.64
N ALA A 20 -63.25 48.40 121.52
CA ALA A 20 -61.85 48.23 121.14
C ALA A 20 -61.62 46.88 120.43
N ARG A 21 -62.22 45.77 120.91
CA ARG A 21 -62.14 44.46 120.25
C ARG A 21 -62.83 44.43 118.88
N ALA A 22 -63.96 45.10 118.72
CA ALA A 22 -64.66 45.18 117.45
C ALA A 22 -63.86 45.98 116.41
N ASP A 23 -63.26 47.10 116.84
CA ASP A 23 -62.38 47.92 116.01
C ASP A 23 -61.12 47.14 115.61
N GLU A 24 -60.50 46.42 116.54
CA GLU A 24 -59.36 45.55 116.24
C GLU A 24 -59.73 44.44 115.24
N SER A 25 -60.91 43.83 115.37
CA SER A 25 -61.39 42.81 114.43
C SER A 25 -61.63 43.38 113.03
N ARG A 26 -62.18 44.59 112.94
CA ARG A 26 -62.36 45.31 111.65
C ARG A 26 -61.01 45.63 111.01
N MET A 27 -60.05 46.12 111.79
CA MET A 27 -58.69 46.37 111.30
C MET A 27 -58.04 45.09 110.78
N ARG A 28 -58.13 43.97 111.51
CA ARG A 28 -57.60 42.67 111.07
C ARG A 28 -58.25 42.18 109.76
N LEU A 29 -59.56 42.37 109.59
CA LEU A 29 -60.25 42.03 108.34
C LEU A 29 -59.81 42.92 107.17
N GLY A 30 -59.62 44.22 107.41
CA GLY A 30 -59.08 45.16 106.43
C GLY A 30 -57.68 44.74 105.95
N VAL A 31 -56.77 44.48 106.89
CA VAL A 31 -55.41 44.00 106.58
C VAL A 31 -55.43 42.66 105.83
N ASN A 32 -56.28 41.71 106.24
CA ASN A 32 -56.42 40.43 105.53
C ASN A 32 -56.97 40.59 104.11
N PHE A 33 -57.87 41.54 103.87
CA PHE A 33 -58.38 41.85 102.54
C PHE A 33 -57.29 42.46 101.66
N GLU A 34 -56.50 43.41 102.18
CA GLU A 34 -55.36 44.01 101.48
C GLU A 34 -54.31 42.96 101.10
N ILE A 35 -53.93 42.07 102.03
CA ILE A 35 -52.96 41.00 101.74
C ILE A 35 -53.50 40.04 100.66
N ARG A 36 -54.80 39.73 100.67
CA ARG A 36 -55.42 38.86 99.65
C ARG A 36 -55.53 39.55 98.30
N SER A 37 -55.94 40.81 98.27
CA SER A 37 -56.09 41.59 97.04
C SER A 37 -54.74 41.82 96.38
N GLU A 38 -53.68 42.12 97.15
CA GLU A 38 -52.31 42.26 96.66
C GLU A 38 -51.81 40.98 95.98
N LYS A 39 -52.06 39.80 96.56
CA LYS A 39 -51.71 38.51 95.92
C LYS A 39 -52.48 38.27 94.62
N VAL A 40 -53.77 38.62 94.57
CA VAL A 40 -54.60 38.48 93.35
C VAL A 40 -54.14 39.45 92.27
N CYS A 41 -53.86 40.71 92.63
CA CYS A 41 -53.30 41.71 91.72
C CYS A 41 -51.93 41.26 91.18
N GLY A 42 -51.03 40.79 92.04
CA GLY A 42 -49.73 40.27 91.63
C GLY A 42 -49.83 39.08 90.68
N ARG A 43 -50.74 38.12 90.93
CA ARG A 43 -51.00 37.00 90.01
C ARG A 43 -51.54 37.50 88.66
N ARG A 44 -52.46 38.46 88.65
CA ARG A 44 -53.02 39.02 87.42
C ARG A 44 -51.95 39.73 86.59
N ASP A 45 -51.07 40.50 87.23
CA ASP A 45 -49.98 41.19 86.55
C ASP A 45 -48.92 40.22 86.03
N LEU A 46 -48.65 39.12 86.76
CA LEU A 46 -47.80 38.05 86.26
C LEU A 46 -48.39 37.38 85.00
N MET A 47 -49.68 37.03 85.02
CA MET A 47 -50.34 36.43 83.85
C MET A 47 -50.33 37.39 82.66
N ARG A 48 -50.63 38.68 82.87
CA ARG A 48 -50.50 39.70 81.81
C ARG A 48 -49.10 39.78 81.23
N ARG A 49 -48.05 39.70 82.06
CA ARG A 49 -46.66 39.68 81.59
C ARG A 49 -46.35 38.41 80.81
N LEU A 50 -46.86 37.26 81.24
CA LEU A 50 -46.71 35.99 80.51
C LEU A 50 -47.42 36.05 79.16
N ASP A 51 -48.65 36.54 79.10
CA ASP A 51 -49.42 36.70 77.86
C ASP A 51 -48.70 37.64 76.89
N LEU A 52 -48.14 38.76 77.39
CA LEU A 52 -47.34 39.68 76.59
C LEU A 52 -46.05 39.03 76.07
N MET A 53 -45.40 38.18 76.86
CA MET A 53 -44.21 37.45 76.43
C MET A 53 -44.55 36.37 75.40
N GLN A 54 -45.66 35.65 75.59
CA GLN A 54 -46.16 34.66 74.62
C GLN A 54 -46.52 35.34 73.30
N ALA A 55 -47.25 36.46 73.33
CA ALA A 55 -47.57 37.24 72.13
C ALA A 55 -46.30 37.69 71.39
N LYS A 56 -45.28 38.19 72.11
CA LYS A 56 -43.98 38.54 71.49
C LYS A 56 -43.29 37.34 70.84
N HIS A 57 -43.36 36.16 71.46
CA HIS A 57 -42.79 34.94 70.89
C HIS A 57 -43.57 34.48 69.67
N ASP A 58 -44.91 34.55 69.69
CA ASP A 58 -45.76 34.23 68.55
C ASP A 58 -45.52 35.20 67.38
N ASP A 59 -45.40 36.50 67.65
CA ASP A 59 -45.04 37.51 66.64
C ASP A 59 -43.67 37.21 66.02
N ALA A 60 -42.68 36.82 66.83
CA ALA A 60 -41.36 36.43 66.34
C ALA A 60 -41.41 35.14 65.50
N LEU A 61 -42.24 34.17 65.88
CA LEU A 61 -42.46 32.94 65.10
C LEU A 61 -43.17 33.23 63.78
N VAL A 62 -44.18 34.09 63.77
CA VAL A 62 -44.87 34.54 62.56
C VAL A 62 -43.90 35.27 61.63
N ALA A 63 -43.09 36.19 62.16
CA ALA A 63 -42.05 36.88 61.39
C ALA A 63 -41.02 35.91 60.80
N ARG A 64 -40.59 34.89 61.56
CA ARG A 64 -39.69 33.85 61.06
C ARG A 64 -40.34 33.01 59.96
N ARG A 65 -41.61 32.61 60.12
CA ARG A 65 -42.36 31.88 59.10
C ARG A 65 -42.54 32.69 57.82
N GLN A 66 -42.82 33.99 57.94
CA GLN A 66 -42.91 34.90 56.79
C GLN A 66 -41.57 35.02 56.06
N ARG A 67 -40.45 35.18 56.79
CA ARG A 67 -39.10 35.21 56.19
C ARG A 67 -38.78 33.90 55.46
N LEU A 68 -39.11 32.77 56.08
CA LEU A 68 -38.90 31.45 55.46
C LEU A 68 -39.76 31.29 54.20
N ALA A 69 -41.03 31.68 54.25
CA ALA A 69 -41.91 31.66 53.09
C ALA A 69 -41.39 32.54 51.95
N ALA A 70 -40.88 33.74 52.27
CA ALA A 70 -40.26 34.64 51.30
C ALA A 70 -39.00 34.03 50.67
N LEU A 71 -38.15 33.37 51.46
CA LEU A 71 -36.97 32.66 50.94
C LEU A 71 -37.36 31.50 50.02
N LEU A 72 -38.35 30.69 50.42
CA LEU A 72 -38.84 29.58 49.59
C LEU A 72 -39.49 30.06 48.29
N LEU A 73 -40.22 31.19 48.32
CA LEU A 73 -40.78 31.80 47.11
C LEU A 73 -39.65 32.28 46.20
N ARG A 74 -38.64 32.95 46.76
CA ARG A 74 -37.47 33.39 45.99
C ARG A 74 -36.71 32.22 45.36
N GLU A 75 -36.47 31.14 46.11
CA GLU A 75 -35.84 29.93 45.57
C GLU A 75 -36.66 29.32 44.44
N LYS A 76 -38.00 29.26 44.59
CA LYS A 76 -38.90 28.82 43.51
C LYS A 76 -38.79 29.71 42.29
N ASP A 77 -38.83 31.03 42.46
CA ASP A 77 -38.69 31.99 41.35
C ASP A 77 -37.34 31.82 40.64
N GLU A 78 -36.25 31.62 41.40
CA GLU A 78 -34.91 31.35 40.87
C GLU A 78 -34.87 30.02 40.10
N HIS A 79 -35.50 28.95 40.61
CA HIS A 79 -35.60 27.67 39.92
C HIS A 79 -36.45 27.74 38.66
N GLU A 80 -37.59 28.42 38.70
CA GLU A 80 -38.44 28.64 37.51
C GLU A 80 -37.70 29.46 36.45
N ALA A 81 -36.98 30.51 36.86
CA ALA A 81 -36.13 31.29 35.97
C ALA A 81 -35.01 30.43 35.35
N MET A 82 -34.34 29.58 36.14
CA MET A 82 -33.31 28.68 35.63
C MET A 82 -33.89 27.67 34.62
N LEU A 83 -35.04 27.05 34.91
CA LEU A 83 -35.69 26.09 34.03
C LEU A 83 -36.13 26.74 32.71
N ASN A 84 -36.69 27.96 32.77
CA ASN A 84 -37.09 28.72 31.59
C ASN A 84 -35.89 29.14 30.73
N ASN A 85 -34.73 29.39 31.34
CA ASN A 85 -33.50 29.75 30.64
C ASN A 85 -32.67 28.55 30.16
N LEU A 86 -32.92 27.34 30.69
CA LEU A 86 -32.19 26.12 30.31
C LEU A 86 -32.63 25.59 28.93
N ALA A 87 -33.91 25.76 28.60
CA ALA A 87 -34.45 25.39 27.30
C ALA A 87 -34.07 26.47 26.28
N GLU A 88 -33.10 26.16 25.41
CA GLU A 88 -32.81 27.01 24.26
C GLU A 88 -34.09 27.22 23.45
N THR A 89 -34.49 28.47 23.28
CA THR A 89 -35.68 28.76 22.48
C THR A 89 -35.44 28.36 21.03
N ASP A 90 -36.50 27.99 20.31
CA ASP A 90 -36.41 27.62 18.89
C ASP A 90 -35.77 28.74 18.05
N GLU A 91 -35.94 30.00 18.44
CA GLU A 91 -35.31 31.16 17.83
C GLU A 91 -33.78 31.18 18.04
N GLN A 92 -33.31 30.98 19.28
CA GLN A 92 -31.88 30.88 19.57
C GLN A 92 -31.23 29.69 18.84
N ARG A 93 -31.94 28.56 18.75
CA ARG A 93 -31.50 27.40 17.96
C ARG A 93 -31.40 27.74 16.47
N ARG A 94 -32.41 28.39 15.90
CA ARG A 94 -32.39 28.86 14.50
C ARG A 94 -31.24 29.83 14.26
N GLU A 95 -31.03 30.81 15.13
CA GLU A 95 -29.92 31.76 15.01
C GLU A 95 -28.56 31.07 15.02
N ARG A 96 -28.32 30.14 15.94
CA ARG A 96 -27.07 29.37 15.99
C ARG A 96 -26.87 28.53 14.73
N LEU A 97 -27.92 27.90 14.21
CA LEU A 97 -27.84 27.16 12.95
C LEU A 97 -27.54 28.10 11.77
N ILE A 98 -28.14 29.30 11.73
CA ILE A 98 -27.85 30.32 10.72
C ILE A 98 -26.40 30.82 10.84
N ARG A 99 -25.90 31.09 12.06
CA ARG A 99 -24.51 31.49 12.30
C ARG A 99 -23.54 30.40 11.83
N LYS A 100 -23.76 29.15 12.22
CA LYS A 100 -22.97 27.99 11.77
C LYS A 100 -23.03 27.82 10.25
N ALA A 101 -24.19 28.01 9.63
CA ALA A 101 -24.33 27.96 8.18
C ALA A 101 -23.56 29.09 7.47
N ARG A 102 -23.55 30.30 8.05
CA ARG A 102 -22.75 31.44 7.55
C ARG A 102 -21.25 31.16 7.68
N GLU A 103 -20.81 30.61 8.81
CA GLU A 103 -19.42 30.20 9.03
C GLU A 103 -18.99 29.13 8.03
N LEU A 104 -19.79 28.08 7.84
CA LEU A 104 -19.51 27.04 6.85
C LEU A 104 -19.45 27.60 5.42
N ARG A 105 -20.34 28.52 5.05
CA ARG A 105 -20.28 29.22 3.75
C ARG A 105 -19.00 30.05 3.63
N ALA A 106 -18.59 30.76 4.68
CA ALA A 106 -17.35 31.54 4.68
C ALA A 106 -16.12 30.63 4.52
N GLN A 107 -16.09 29.49 5.23
CA GLN A 107 -15.04 28.47 5.08
C GLN A 107 -15.02 27.90 3.66
N GLN A 108 -16.17 27.54 3.10
CA GLN A 108 -16.26 27.08 1.72
C GLN A 108 -15.76 28.14 0.72
N GLN A 109 -16.13 29.40 0.89
CA GLN A 109 -15.64 30.49 0.04
C GLN A 109 -14.13 30.68 0.18
N GLN A 110 -13.57 30.55 1.39
CA GLN A 110 -12.12 30.57 1.61
C GLN A 110 -11.43 29.41 0.89
N HIS A 111 -11.94 28.18 1.00
CA HIS A 111 -11.42 27.03 0.27
C HIS A 111 -11.48 27.23 -1.24
N LEU A 112 -12.61 27.70 -1.77
CA LEU A 112 -12.76 28.01 -3.19
C LEU A 112 -11.78 29.10 -3.65
N ARG A 113 -11.54 30.14 -2.83
CA ARG A 113 -10.56 31.19 -3.12
C ARG A 113 -9.14 30.63 -3.16
N VAL A 114 -8.75 29.81 -2.19
CA VAL A 114 -7.43 29.17 -2.14
C VAL A 114 -7.24 28.24 -3.35
N ASP A 115 -8.27 27.47 -3.72
CA ASP A 115 -8.20 26.58 -4.88
C ASP A 115 -8.14 27.36 -6.20
N ALA A 116 -8.89 28.46 -6.31
CA ALA A 116 -8.82 29.35 -7.47
C ALA A 116 -7.43 30.00 -7.60
N GLN A 117 -6.83 30.43 -6.48
CA GLN A 117 -5.45 30.94 -6.44
C GLN A 117 -4.46 29.88 -6.91
N LYS A 118 -4.50 28.66 -6.34
CA LYS A 118 -3.64 27.55 -6.78
C LYS A 118 -3.78 27.23 -8.28
N ARG A 119 -5.00 27.29 -8.83
CA ARG A 119 -5.24 27.10 -10.27
C ARG A 119 -4.64 28.25 -11.08
N HIS A 120 -4.82 29.49 -10.64
CA HIS A 120 -4.19 30.65 -11.26
C HIS A 120 -2.66 30.55 -11.24
N ASP A 121 -2.08 30.09 -10.13
CA ASP A 121 -0.63 29.92 -9.97
C ASP A 121 -0.10 28.84 -10.91
N ARG A 122 -0.78 27.69 -11.02
CA ARG A 122 -0.44 26.65 -12.00
C ARG A 122 -0.51 27.17 -13.44
N LEU A 123 -1.61 27.84 -13.80
CA LEU A 123 -1.76 28.43 -15.12
C LEU A 123 -0.70 29.50 -15.40
N PHE A 124 -0.27 30.25 -14.39
CA PHE A 124 0.81 31.22 -14.52
C PHE A 124 2.14 30.53 -14.84
N LEU A 125 2.51 29.49 -14.09
CA LEU A 125 3.72 28.70 -14.34
C LEU A 125 3.69 28.04 -15.73
N ASP A 126 2.56 27.48 -16.13
CA ASP A 126 2.38 26.80 -17.41
C ASP A 126 2.49 27.76 -18.61
N LYS A 127 1.97 28.99 -18.48
CA LYS A 127 1.98 30.01 -19.54
C LYS A 127 3.35 30.63 -19.79
N ILE A 128 4.26 30.58 -18.81
CA ILE A 128 5.56 31.25 -18.90
C ILE A 128 6.64 30.24 -19.28
N ASP A 129 7.11 30.34 -20.52
CA ASP A 129 8.07 29.40 -21.11
C ASP A 129 9.39 29.31 -20.35
N SER A 130 9.90 30.44 -19.82
CA SER A 130 11.14 30.46 -19.05
C SER A 130 11.03 29.69 -17.74
N LEU A 131 9.92 29.83 -17.02
CA LEU A 131 9.65 29.08 -15.78
C LEU A 131 9.48 27.59 -16.08
N ARG A 132 8.70 27.23 -17.11
CA ARG A 132 8.51 25.85 -17.54
C ARG A 132 9.82 25.18 -17.96
N LEU A 133 10.70 25.89 -18.68
CA LEU A 133 12.02 25.38 -19.03
C LEU A 133 12.89 25.19 -17.77
N ALA A 134 12.89 26.17 -16.87
CA ALA A 134 13.62 26.09 -15.61
C ALA A 134 13.16 24.92 -14.73
N GLU A 135 11.85 24.71 -14.59
CA GLU A 135 11.25 23.57 -13.89
C GLU A 135 11.64 22.23 -14.50
N SER A 136 11.54 22.10 -15.83
CA SER A 136 11.90 20.84 -16.49
C SER A 136 13.37 20.48 -16.26
N ARG A 137 14.26 21.48 -16.29
CA ARG A 137 15.69 21.27 -16.01
C ARG A 137 15.95 20.96 -14.54
N LEU A 138 15.26 21.63 -13.62
CA LEU A 138 15.33 21.31 -12.19
C LEU A 138 14.94 19.85 -11.95
N LYS A 139 13.85 19.38 -12.56
CA LYS A 139 13.43 17.97 -12.48
C LYS A 139 14.51 17.02 -13.00
N ILE A 140 15.14 17.34 -14.13
CA ILE A 140 16.27 16.54 -14.65
C ILE A 140 17.42 16.49 -13.63
N MET A 141 17.76 17.61 -12.99
CA MET A 141 18.81 17.65 -11.96
C MET A 141 18.45 16.80 -10.73
N GLN A 142 17.20 16.86 -10.26
CA GLN A 142 16.71 16.04 -9.15
C GLN A 142 16.73 14.55 -9.48
N ILE A 143 16.30 14.18 -10.70
CA ILE A 143 16.37 12.81 -11.18
C ILE A 143 17.82 12.34 -11.26
N ALA A 144 18.74 13.16 -11.79
CA ALA A 144 20.15 12.82 -11.84
C ALA A 144 20.75 12.62 -10.44
N ASP A 145 20.46 13.52 -9.49
CA ASP A 145 20.94 13.41 -8.10
C ASP A 145 20.40 12.14 -7.41
N SER A 146 19.10 11.86 -7.53
CA SER A 146 18.51 10.61 -7.02
C SER A 146 19.14 9.36 -7.67
N ARG A 147 19.50 9.43 -8.95
CA ARG A 147 20.20 8.34 -9.63
C ARG A 147 21.61 8.12 -9.07
N PHE A 148 22.33 9.18 -8.73
CA PHE A 148 23.62 9.06 -8.04
C PHE A 148 23.46 8.40 -6.68
N GLN A 149 22.47 8.80 -5.88
CA GLN A 149 22.18 8.16 -4.59
C GLN A 149 21.86 6.66 -4.76
N GLN A 150 21.10 6.28 -5.80
CA GLN A 150 20.82 4.88 -6.10
C GLN A 150 22.10 4.09 -6.43
N LEU A 151 23.02 4.69 -7.20
CA LEU A 151 24.30 4.06 -7.54
C LEU A 151 25.17 3.86 -6.28
N GLU A 152 25.27 4.87 -5.42
CA GLU A 152 26.00 4.76 -4.15
C GLU A 152 25.43 3.66 -3.25
N LEU A 153 24.10 3.54 -3.17
CA LEU A 153 23.45 2.44 -2.44
C LEU A 153 23.71 1.08 -3.09
N ALA A 154 23.71 1.00 -4.42
CA ALA A 154 24.01 -0.24 -5.14
C ALA A 154 25.46 -0.69 -4.93
N GLU A 155 26.41 0.26 -4.91
CA GLU A 155 27.82 -0.01 -4.61
C GLU A 155 27.99 -0.53 -3.17
N LYS A 156 27.35 0.11 -2.19
CA LYS A 156 27.34 -0.37 -0.79
C LYS A 156 26.81 -1.80 -0.68
N ARG A 157 25.66 -2.09 -1.31
CA ARG A 157 25.10 -3.44 -1.35
C ARG A 157 26.04 -4.45 -2.01
N LYS A 158 26.76 -4.04 -3.06
CA LYS A 158 27.74 -4.92 -3.73
C LYS A 158 28.94 -5.21 -2.82
N GLN A 159 29.40 -4.23 -2.05
CA GLN A 159 30.47 -4.42 -1.06
C GLN A 159 30.02 -5.34 0.07
N GLU A 160 28.80 -5.17 0.59
CA GLU A 160 28.21 -6.06 1.60
C GLU A 160 28.11 -7.50 1.09
N LYS A 161 27.57 -7.70 -0.11
CA LYS A 161 27.50 -9.03 -0.74
C LYS A 161 28.87 -9.69 -0.90
N LYS A 162 29.89 -8.92 -1.32
CA LYS A 162 31.26 -9.43 -1.42
C LYS A 162 31.80 -9.88 -0.06
N ARG A 163 31.56 -9.11 1.00
CA ARG A 163 31.97 -9.48 2.37
C ARG A 163 31.24 -10.73 2.86
N GLU A 164 29.95 -10.87 2.55
CA GLU A 164 29.17 -12.08 2.85
C GLU A 164 29.72 -13.29 2.07
N GLU A 165 29.97 -13.14 0.77
CA GLU A 165 30.55 -14.19 -0.07
C GLU A 165 31.94 -14.64 0.42
N GLU A 166 32.80 -13.69 0.79
CA GLU A 166 34.12 -13.95 1.40
C GLU A 166 33.98 -14.71 2.72
N PHE A 167 33.04 -14.30 3.58
CA PHE A 167 32.75 -14.98 4.85
C PHE A 167 32.29 -16.44 4.63
N PHE A 168 31.35 -16.67 3.70
CA PHE A 168 30.89 -18.03 3.39
C PHE A 168 31.96 -18.85 2.65
N ALA A 169 32.86 -18.22 1.89
CA ALA A 169 33.99 -18.91 1.29
C ALA A 169 34.96 -19.43 2.36
N GLN A 170 35.30 -18.60 3.35
CA GLN A 170 36.12 -19.01 4.50
C GLN A 170 35.51 -20.18 5.27
N GLN A 171 34.20 -20.11 5.56
CA GLN A 171 33.49 -21.23 6.21
C GLN A 171 33.59 -22.54 5.41
N ARG A 172 33.43 -22.49 4.08
CA ARG A 172 33.58 -23.68 3.22
C ARG A 172 35.00 -24.22 3.22
N GLU A 173 36.01 -23.36 3.25
CA GLU A 173 37.42 -23.78 3.34
C GLU A 173 37.69 -24.48 4.68
N GLU A 174 37.16 -23.96 5.78
CA GLU A 174 37.26 -24.61 7.10
C GLU A 174 36.54 -25.95 7.15
N GLU A 175 35.32 -26.05 6.62
CA GLU A 175 34.58 -27.31 6.50
C GLU A 175 35.35 -28.35 5.67
N ASN A 176 35.88 -27.95 4.52
CA ASN A 176 36.69 -28.81 3.67
C ASN A 176 37.98 -29.25 4.37
N ARG A 177 38.63 -28.35 5.11
CA ARG A 177 39.82 -28.69 5.91
C ARG A 177 39.48 -29.74 6.96
N LEU A 178 38.41 -29.55 7.73
CA LEU A 178 37.95 -30.51 8.73
C LEU A 178 37.58 -31.85 8.11
N ALA A 179 36.89 -31.85 6.95
CA ALA A 179 36.57 -33.07 6.22
C ALA A 179 37.83 -33.82 5.75
N ASN A 180 38.82 -33.10 5.23
CA ASN A 180 40.11 -33.66 4.83
C ASN A 180 40.90 -34.21 6.03
N GLU A 181 40.87 -33.53 7.17
CA GLU A 181 41.50 -34.00 8.41
C GLU A 181 40.85 -35.31 8.90
N ARG A 182 39.51 -35.42 8.85
CA ARG A 182 38.78 -36.67 9.15
C ARG A 182 39.15 -37.78 8.17
N ALA A 183 39.11 -37.51 6.87
CA ALA A 183 39.45 -38.51 5.85
C ALA A 183 40.89 -39.03 5.99
N LYS A 184 41.85 -38.16 6.36
CA LYS A 184 43.23 -38.58 6.67
C LYS A 184 43.28 -39.48 7.90
N PHE A 185 42.58 -39.13 8.97
CA PHE A 185 42.51 -39.95 10.17
C PHE A 185 41.93 -41.35 9.88
N ASP A 186 40.83 -41.41 9.12
CA ASP A 186 40.20 -42.67 8.71
C ASP A 186 41.16 -43.52 7.86
N LEU A 187 41.88 -42.90 6.91
CA LEU A 187 42.88 -43.58 6.08
C LEU A 187 44.05 -44.12 6.92
N GLU A 188 44.53 -43.36 7.89
CA GLU A 188 45.57 -43.80 8.82
C GLU A 188 45.10 -44.97 9.68
N GLU A 189 43.85 -44.97 10.12
CA GLU A 189 43.26 -46.06 10.88
C GLU A 189 43.14 -47.34 10.03
N GLU A 190 42.66 -47.22 8.79
CA GLU A 190 42.65 -48.33 7.84
C GLU A 190 44.05 -48.88 7.57
N TYR A 191 45.04 -48.01 7.41
CA TYR A 191 46.42 -48.41 7.20
C TYR A 191 46.98 -49.18 8.42
N LYS A 192 46.73 -48.69 9.64
CA LYS A 192 47.10 -49.39 10.89
C LYS A 192 46.42 -50.76 10.98
N ARG A 193 45.13 -50.85 10.65
CA ARG A 193 44.39 -52.12 10.60
C ARG A 193 45.00 -53.09 9.58
N LYS A 194 45.29 -52.63 8.36
CA LYS A 194 45.94 -53.44 7.31
C LYS A 194 47.33 -53.92 7.74
N GLN A 195 48.15 -53.06 8.35
CA GLN A 195 49.45 -53.46 8.90
C GLN A 195 49.32 -54.51 10.00
N ALA A 196 48.36 -54.36 10.92
CA ALA A 196 48.11 -55.33 11.97
C ALA A 196 47.72 -56.71 11.40
N VAL A 197 46.83 -56.72 10.40
CA VAL A 197 46.44 -57.95 9.68
C VAL A 197 47.63 -58.58 8.96
N SER A 198 48.44 -57.78 8.24
CA SER A 198 49.65 -58.28 7.57
C SER A 198 50.62 -58.93 8.55
N ARG A 199 50.93 -58.25 9.67
CA ARG A 199 51.80 -58.81 10.72
C ARG A 199 51.26 -60.11 11.31
N ALA A 200 49.95 -60.21 11.50
CA ALA A 200 49.31 -61.44 11.97
C ALA A 200 49.42 -62.57 10.94
N LEU A 201 49.23 -62.28 9.64
CA LEU A 201 49.42 -63.25 8.56
C LEU A 201 50.87 -63.70 8.45
N ASP A 202 51.84 -62.78 8.53
CA ASP A 202 53.27 -63.11 8.51
C ASP A 202 53.63 -64.04 9.67
N ALA A 203 53.12 -63.76 10.88
CA ALA A 203 53.30 -64.63 12.04
C ALA A 203 52.66 -66.02 11.84
N GLN A 204 51.50 -66.11 11.18
CA GLN A 204 50.87 -67.39 10.84
C GLN A 204 51.69 -68.18 9.80
N VAL A 205 52.23 -67.49 8.78
CA VAL A 205 53.08 -68.11 7.75
C VAL A 205 54.37 -68.64 8.37
N GLU A 206 55.05 -67.85 9.21
CA GLU A 206 56.23 -68.31 9.93
C GLU A 206 55.91 -69.48 10.88
N GLY A 207 54.79 -69.41 11.61
CA GLY A 207 54.28 -70.53 12.42
C GLY A 207 54.03 -71.79 11.58
N ASN A 208 53.48 -71.66 10.37
CA ASN A 208 53.28 -72.77 9.44
C ASN A 208 54.60 -73.34 8.91
N LYS A 209 55.57 -72.49 8.56
CA LYS A 209 56.91 -72.93 8.14
C LYS A 209 57.60 -73.71 9.26
N MET A 210 57.51 -73.25 10.50
CA MET A 210 58.08 -73.95 11.66
C MET A 210 57.41 -75.31 11.88
N ARG A 211 56.07 -75.38 11.79
CA ARG A 211 55.33 -76.67 11.85
C ARG A 211 55.70 -77.60 10.70
N ALA A 212 55.89 -77.09 9.49
CA ALA A 212 56.31 -77.88 8.33
C ALA A 212 57.74 -78.42 8.50
N ARG A 213 58.67 -77.62 9.04
CA ARG A 213 60.03 -78.06 9.37
C ARG A 213 60.03 -79.13 10.46
N GLN A 214 59.21 -78.98 11.50
CA GLN A 214 59.04 -80.00 12.54
C GLN A 214 58.51 -81.31 11.95
N LYS A 215 57.45 -81.26 11.13
CA LYS A 215 56.94 -82.44 10.42
C LYS A 215 57.98 -83.09 9.51
N GLN A 216 58.80 -82.31 8.81
CA GLN A 216 59.88 -82.86 7.99
C GLN A 216 60.94 -83.57 8.83
N LEU A 217 61.29 -83.03 10.01
CA LEU A 217 62.21 -83.67 10.94
C LEU A 217 61.61 -84.95 11.53
N GLU A 218 60.32 -84.95 11.88
CA GLU A 218 59.58 -86.15 12.33
C GLU A 218 59.57 -87.22 11.23
N VAL A 219 59.25 -86.86 9.98
CA VAL A 219 59.28 -87.78 8.83
C VAL A 219 60.70 -88.30 8.56
N GLN A 220 61.75 -87.49 8.75
CA GLN A 220 63.13 -87.96 8.65
C GLN A 220 63.45 -88.98 9.75
N GLN A 221 63.04 -88.73 10.99
CA GLN A 221 63.23 -89.68 12.09
C GLN A 221 62.43 -90.97 11.90
N GLU A 222 61.20 -90.90 11.39
CA GLU A 222 60.38 -92.05 11.04
C GLU A 222 60.99 -92.83 9.87
N ASN A 223 61.50 -92.16 8.83
CA ASN A 223 62.18 -92.81 7.71
C ASN A 223 63.50 -93.45 8.12
N ASP A 224 64.27 -92.85 9.04
CA ASP A 224 65.50 -93.44 9.57
C ASP A 224 65.18 -94.66 10.44
N ALA A 225 64.10 -94.62 11.21
CA ALA A 225 63.61 -95.79 11.96
C ALA A 225 63.10 -96.90 11.02
N PHE A 226 62.37 -96.54 9.96
CA PHE A 226 61.89 -97.46 8.94
C PHE A 226 63.05 -98.09 8.16
N ASN A 227 64.07 -97.31 7.78
CA ASN A 227 65.25 -97.83 7.08
C ASN A 227 66.04 -98.82 7.93
N ARG A 228 66.14 -98.60 9.25
CA ARG A 228 66.74 -99.60 10.18
C ARG A 228 65.92 -100.89 10.21
N ALA A 229 64.60 -100.80 10.28
CA ALA A 229 63.72 -101.97 10.23
C ALA A 229 63.82 -102.72 8.89
N VAL A 230 63.96 -101.99 7.77
CA VAL A 230 64.13 -102.57 6.42
C VAL A 230 65.50 -103.22 6.24
N GLU A 231 66.57 -102.72 6.88
CA GLU A 231 67.88 -103.38 6.85
C GLU A 231 67.88 -104.69 7.65
N GLU A 232 67.17 -104.73 8.78
CA GLU A 232 66.91 -105.96 9.55
C GLU A 232 66.06 -106.96 8.74
N GLU A 233 65.05 -106.48 8.00
CA GLU A 233 64.20 -107.31 7.15
C GLU A 233 64.94 -107.81 5.89
N LYS A 234 65.83 -107.01 5.29
CA LYS A 234 66.69 -107.43 4.16
C LYS A 234 67.68 -108.52 4.55
N ALA A 235 68.18 -108.54 5.79
CA ALA A 235 68.98 -109.63 6.31
C ALA A 235 68.17 -110.94 6.43
N ALA A 236 66.88 -110.85 6.76
CA ALA A 236 65.95 -111.98 6.81
C ALA A 236 65.46 -112.43 5.41
N GLU A 237 65.26 -111.51 4.47
CA GLU A 237 64.85 -111.82 3.09
C GLU A 237 65.98 -112.43 2.25
N ALA A 238 67.25 -112.11 2.53
CA ALA A 238 68.39 -112.72 1.84
C ALA A 238 68.42 -114.25 2.03
N GLN A 239 67.90 -114.75 3.16
CA GLN A 239 67.74 -116.19 3.42
C GLN A 239 66.54 -116.78 2.64
N ARG A 240 65.42 -116.04 2.50
CA ARG A 240 64.21 -116.48 1.78
C ARG A 240 64.31 -116.40 0.25
N ARG A 241 65.17 -115.53 -0.30
CA ARG A 241 65.38 -115.36 -1.75
C ARG A 241 66.16 -116.51 -2.40
N MET A 242 66.88 -117.33 -1.63
CA MET A 242 67.45 -118.62 -2.10
C MET A 242 66.33 -119.65 -2.38
N GLU A 243 65.25 -119.64 -1.59
CA GLU A 243 64.17 -120.62 -1.67
C GLU A 243 63.13 -120.31 -2.76
N GLN A 244 62.89 -119.02 -3.06
CA GLN A 244 61.87 -118.59 -4.03
C GLN A 244 62.34 -118.59 -5.51
N ARG A 245 63.65 -118.80 -5.76
CA ARG A 245 64.19 -118.88 -7.13
C ARG A 245 63.79 -120.14 -7.90
N VAL A 246 63.27 -121.16 -7.21
CA VAL A 246 62.75 -122.41 -7.82
C VAL A 246 61.25 -122.30 -8.19
N ALA A 247 60.48 -121.43 -7.51
CA ALA A 247 59.02 -121.35 -7.67
C ALA A 247 58.55 -120.41 -8.82
N ARG A 248 59.41 -119.52 -9.33
CA ARG A 248 59.03 -118.51 -10.33
C ARG A 248 59.26 -118.90 -11.80
N ALA A 249 59.65 -120.15 -12.07
CA ALA A 249 59.71 -120.69 -13.43
C ALA A 249 58.35 -121.23 -13.95
N ALA A 250 57.35 -121.40 -13.07
CA ALA A 250 56.07 -122.04 -13.42
C ALA A 250 54.93 -121.05 -13.75
N LEU A 251 55.02 -119.77 -13.36
CA LEU A 251 53.89 -118.83 -13.46
C LEU A 251 53.94 -117.86 -14.67
N ALA A 252 54.91 -118.04 -15.58
CA ALA A 252 55.13 -117.15 -16.72
C ALA A 252 54.40 -117.59 -18.00
N LYS A 253 53.61 -118.67 -17.97
CA LYS A 253 52.86 -119.21 -19.13
C LYS A 253 51.36 -118.85 -19.15
N GLU A 254 50.79 -118.30 -18.08
CA GLU A 254 49.34 -118.01 -18.01
C GLU A 254 48.96 -116.56 -18.37
N MET A 255 49.92 -115.63 -18.50
CA MET A 255 49.67 -114.20 -18.75
C MET A 255 49.68 -113.79 -20.23
N SER A 256 49.47 -114.74 -21.15
CA SER A 256 49.35 -114.48 -22.59
C SER A 256 47.90 -114.51 -23.09
N GLU A 257 46.95 -115.04 -22.32
CA GLU A 257 45.54 -115.16 -22.74
C GLU A 257 44.66 -113.97 -22.29
N PHE A 258 45.11 -113.17 -21.32
CA PHE A 258 44.38 -111.98 -20.84
C PHE A 258 44.49 -110.75 -21.77
N ASN A 259 45.46 -110.74 -22.71
CA ASN A 259 45.72 -109.58 -23.58
C ASN A 259 44.81 -109.49 -24.82
N GLU A 260 44.06 -110.54 -25.16
CA GLU A 260 43.18 -110.55 -26.33
C GLU A 260 41.80 -109.91 -26.01
N GLN A 261 41.33 -110.00 -24.76
CA GLN A 261 40.02 -109.45 -24.33
C GLN A 261 40.02 -107.91 -24.24
N LEU A 262 41.18 -107.26 -24.05
CA LEU A 262 41.28 -105.79 -23.92
C LEU A 262 41.17 -105.03 -25.26
N ARG A 263 41.37 -105.70 -26.40
CA ARG A 263 41.33 -105.07 -27.74
C ARG A 263 39.93 -104.87 -28.29
N ILE A 264 38.94 -105.64 -27.83
CA ILE A 264 37.54 -105.57 -28.29
C ILE A 264 36.77 -104.46 -27.56
N ALA A 265 37.07 -104.21 -26.27
CA ALA A 265 36.43 -103.15 -25.48
C ALA A 265 36.74 -101.73 -25.99
N ARG A 266 37.96 -101.46 -26.48
CA ARG A 266 38.35 -100.12 -26.98
C ARG A 266 37.69 -99.71 -28.30
N ARG A 267 37.19 -100.65 -29.11
CA ARG A 267 36.52 -100.33 -30.38
C ARG A 267 35.09 -99.84 -30.16
N GLN A 268 34.42 -100.30 -29.10
CA GLN A 268 33.04 -99.92 -28.78
C GLN A 268 32.95 -98.54 -28.08
N GLU A 269 33.98 -98.10 -27.36
CA GLU A 269 34.05 -96.75 -26.78
C GLU A 269 34.30 -95.67 -27.84
N TYR A 270 35.09 -95.97 -28.88
CA TYR A 270 35.40 -95.03 -29.96
C TYR A 270 34.21 -94.73 -30.89
N GLU A 271 33.28 -95.68 -31.02
CA GLU A 271 32.04 -95.46 -31.80
C GLU A 271 30.99 -94.68 -31.01
N LYS A 272 30.92 -94.85 -29.68
CA LYS A 272 30.04 -94.05 -28.80
C LYS A 272 30.46 -92.57 -28.77
N LEU A 273 31.76 -92.29 -28.64
CA LEU A 273 32.27 -90.91 -28.66
C LEU A 273 31.96 -90.18 -29.97
N ARG A 274 32.00 -90.88 -31.12
CA ARG A 274 31.69 -90.29 -32.43
C ARG A 274 30.21 -89.97 -32.63
N MET A 275 29.31 -90.68 -31.94
CA MET A 275 27.87 -90.40 -31.98
C MET A 275 27.53 -89.25 -31.04
N GLU A 276 28.14 -89.20 -29.86
CA GLU A 276 28.02 -88.07 -28.92
C GLU A 276 28.55 -86.76 -29.51
N ASP A 277 29.70 -86.79 -30.20
CA ASP A 277 30.25 -85.62 -30.89
C ASP A 277 29.35 -85.14 -32.05
N ARG A 278 28.67 -86.05 -32.76
CA ARG A 278 27.71 -85.68 -33.82
C ARG A 278 26.45 -85.04 -33.26
N GLU A 279 25.87 -85.62 -32.21
CA GLU A 279 24.70 -85.05 -31.54
C GLU A 279 24.98 -83.67 -30.94
N MET A 280 26.21 -83.45 -30.45
CA MET A 280 26.64 -82.17 -29.91
C MET A 280 26.82 -81.11 -31.01
N LEU A 281 27.32 -81.52 -32.19
CA LEU A 281 27.44 -80.67 -33.37
C LEU A 281 26.06 -80.31 -33.96
N ASP A 282 25.12 -81.26 -34.01
CA ASP A 282 23.75 -81.02 -34.48
C ASP A 282 22.99 -80.07 -33.55
N ARG A 283 23.15 -80.21 -32.22
CA ARG A 283 22.58 -79.25 -31.24
C ARG A 283 23.15 -77.84 -31.38
N MET A 284 24.46 -77.71 -31.65
CA MET A 284 25.08 -76.40 -31.90
C MET A 284 24.61 -75.78 -33.22
N LEU A 285 24.40 -76.58 -34.27
CA LEU A 285 23.86 -76.11 -35.54
C LEU A 285 22.39 -75.69 -35.43
N GLU A 286 21.59 -76.39 -34.61
CA GLU A 286 20.21 -76.00 -34.30
C GLU A 286 20.17 -74.69 -33.49
N GLN A 287 21.03 -74.53 -32.49
CA GLN A 287 21.17 -73.28 -31.73
C GLN A 287 21.58 -72.10 -32.62
N LEU A 288 22.55 -72.29 -33.52
CA LEU A 288 22.96 -71.26 -34.48
C LEU A 288 21.84 -70.93 -35.48
N ALA A 289 21.02 -71.91 -35.88
CA ALA A 289 19.88 -71.68 -36.75
C ALA A 289 18.73 -70.92 -36.04
N GLU A 290 18.53 -71.16 -34.74
CA GLU A 290 17.59 -70.42 -33.90
C GLU A 290 18.07 -68.99 -33.64
N GLU A 291 19.34 -68.80 -33.31
CA GLU A 291 19.95 -67.47 -33.15
C GLU A 291 19.85 -66.64 -34.44
N GLN A 292 20.10 -67.24 -35.61
CA GLN A 292 19.91 -66.56 -36.90
C GLN A 292 18.44 -66.18 -37.16
N ARG A 293 17.48 -67.01 -36.75
CA ARG A 293 16.04 -66.69 -36.86
C ARG A 293 15.65 -65.56 -35.91
N GLU A 294 16.18 -65.54 -34.69
CA GLU A 294 15.97 -64.44 -33.74
C GLU A 294 16.60 -63.14 -34.22
N GLU A 295 17.83 -63.16 -34.75
CA GLU A 295 18.46 -61.99 -35.32
C GLU A 295 17.68 -61.44 -36.53
N GLN A 296 17.15 -62.31 -37.38
CA GLN A 296 16.29 -61.88 -38.49
C GLN A 296 14.98 -61.27 -38.00
N ARG A 297 14.37 -61.81 -36.93
CA ARG A 297 13.17 -61.22 -36.30
C ARG A 297 13.48 -59.84 -35.70
N ARG A 298 14.56 -59.72 -34.92
CA ARG A 298 15.01 -58.43 -34.35
C ARG A 298 15.33 -57.41 -35.44
N LYS A 299 15.97 -57.81 -36.54
CA LYS A 299 16.21 -56.93 -37.71
C LYS A 299 14.91 -56.47 -38.36
N ARG A 300 13.90 -57.35 -38.51
CA ARG A 300 12.59 -56.97 -39.06
C ARG A 300 11.83 -56.03 -38.12
N GLU A 301 11.82 -56.30 -36.82
CA GLU A 301 11.22 -55.44 -35.81
C GLU A 301 11.90 -54.06 -35.76
N LEU A 302 13.22 -53.99 -35.87
CA LEU A 302 13.96 -52.73 -35.96
C LEU A 302 13.60 -51.95 -37.23
N GLN A 303 13.45 -52.63 -38.37
CA GLN A 303 13.03 -52.01 -39.63
C GLN A 303 11.58 -51.49 -39.57
N GLU A 304 10.66 -52.25 -38.98
CA GLU A 304 9.28 -51.83 -38.78
C GLU A 304 9.17 -50.66 -37.80
N ASN A 305 9.90 -50.71 -36.69
CA ASN A 305 9.99 -49.61 -35.72
C ASN A 305 10.59 -48.34 -36.34
N ALA A 306 11.63 -48.47 -37.18
CA ALA A 306 12.19 -47.34 -37.92
C ALA A 306 11.18 -46.74 -38.92
N ARG A 307 10.43 -47.59 -39.64
CA ARG A 307 9.36 -47.15 -40.55
C ARG A 307 8.22 -46.44 -39.81
N ASN A 308 7.82 -46.95 -38.64
CA ASN A 308 6.76 -46.34 -37.82
C ASN A 308 7.21 -44.99 -37.26
N ARG A 309 8.43 -44.89 -36.73
CA ARG A 309 9.01 -43.60 -36.30
C ARG A 309 9.11 -42.58 -37.42
N MET A 310 9.44 -43.02 -38.65
CA MET A 310 9.48 -42.15 -39.82
C MET A 310 8.08 -41.65 -40.23
N LYS A 311 7.04 -42.50 -40.11
CA LYS A 311 5.64 -42.11 -40.33
C LYS A 311 5.17 -41.11 -39.28
N GLU A 312 5.40 -41.38 -38.00
CA GLU A 312 5.07 -40.47 -36.89
C GLU A 312 5.78 -39.11 -37.05
N ALA A 313 7.06 -39.10 -37.44
CA ALA A 313 7.78 -37.87 -37.71
C ALA A 313 7.17 -37.07 -38.89
N ARG A 314 6.71 -37.75 -39.95
CA ARG A 314 5.99 -37.11 -41.06
C ARG A 314 4.64 -36.55 -40.63
N GLU A 315 3.89 -37.29 -39.81
CA GLU A 315 2.61 -36.81 -39.27
C GLU A 315 2.79 -35.60 -38.34
N GLN A 316 3.82 -35.60 -37.49
CA GLN A 316 4.16 -34.45 -36.65
C GLN A 316 4.58 -33.23 -37.48
N LEU A 317 5.34 -33.43 -38.55
CA LEU A 317 5.70 -32.36 -39.47
C LEU A 317 4.48 -31.81 -40.21
N ASN A 318 3.55 -32.66 -40.64
CA ASN A 318 2.32 -32.22 -41.29
C ASN A 318 1.39 -31.47 -40.33
N ARG A 319 1.21 -31.94 -39.10
CA ARG A 319 0.46 -31.20 -38.06
C ARG A 319 1.06 -29.82 -37.80
N ARG A 320 2.39 -29.73 -37.67
CA ARG A 320 3.07 -28.43 -37.51
C ARG A 320 2.88 -27.51 -38.70
N LYS A 321 2.82 -28.05 -39.93
CA LYS A 321 2.51 -27.26 -41.13
C LYS A 321 1.07 -26.76 -41.11
N GLU A 322 0.11 -27.62 -40.77
CA GLU A 322 -1.31 -27.25 -40.64
C GLU A 322 -1.51 -26.19 -39.54
N ASP A 323 -0.81 -26.32 -38.42
CA ASP A 323 -0.83 -25.33 -37.33
C ASP A 323 -0.25 -23.98 -37.78
N LEU A 324 0.88 -23.99 -38.52
CA LEU A 324 1.48 -22.77 -39.08
C LEU A 324 0.56 -22.12 -40.14
N GLU A 325 -0.02 -22.92 -41.05
CA GLU A 325 -0.99 -22.43 -42.03
C GLU A 325 -2.24 -21.86 -41.36
N SER A 326 -2.69 -22.43 -40.24
CA SER A 326 -3.82 -21.89 -39.47
C SER A 326 -3.49 -20.56 -38.81
N LEU A 327 -2.27 -20.39 -38.32
CA LEU A 327 -1.78 -19.13 -37.74
C LEU A 327 -1.61 -18.05 -38.82
N ASP A 328 -1.09 -18.42 -39.98
CA ASP A 328 -0.96 -17.51 -41.13
C ASP A 328 -2.33 -17.05 -41.63
N ARG A 329 -3.34 -17.94 -41.69
CA ARG A 329 -4.72 -17.56 -42.02
C ARG A 329 -5.31 -16.58 -41.01
N LEU A 330 -5.07 -16.78 -39.71
CA LEU A 330 -5.53 -15.84 -38.68
C LEU A 330 -4.84 -14.47 -38.80
N TRP A 331 -3.56 -14.44 -39.20
CA TRP A 331 -2.86 -13.20 -39.50
C TRP A 331 -3.40 -12.51 -40.74
N ASP A 332 -3.69 -13.23 -41.82
CA ASP A 332 -4.29 -12.68 -43.03
C ASP A 332 -5.70 -12.14 -42.77
N GLU A 333 -6.52 -12.84 -41.98
CA GLU A 333 -7.85 -12.37 -41.56
C GLU A 333 -7.77 -11.08 -40.74
N GLU A 334 -6.84 -10.99 -39.79
CA GLU A 334 -6.68 -9.78 -38.99
C GLU A 334 -6.12 -8.63 -39.83
N ASN A 335 -5.20 -8.90 -40.75
CA ASN A 335 -4.67 -7.91 -41.68
C ASN A 335 -5.76 -7.40 -42.63
N ASN A 336 -6.61 -8.29 -43.14
CA ASN A 336 -7.78 -7.95 -43.95
C ASN A 336 -8.78 -7.08 -43.17
N LYS A 337 -9.08 -7.39 -41.89
CA LYS A 337 -9.91 -6.52 -41.03
C LYS A 337 -9.30 -5.14 -40.84
N GLN A 338 -7.97 -5.04 -40.72
CA GLN A 338 -7.29 -3.74 -40.63
C GLN A 338 -7.35 -2.98 -41.96
N TRP A 339 -7.23 -3.67 -43.09
CA TRP A 339 -7.43 -3.09 -44.42
C TRP A 339 -8.87 -2.60 -44.63
N GLU A 340 -9.87 -3.40 -44.28
CA GLU A 340 -11.28 -3.01 -44.33
C GLU A 340 -11.57 -1.78 -43.47
N LYS A 341 -10.98 -1.70 -42.27
CA LYS A 341 -11.08 -0.50 -41.41
C LYS A 341 -10.44 0.73 -42.07
N ARG A 342 -9.30 0.56 -42.74
CA ARG A 342 -8.64 1.65 -43.48
C ARG A 342 -9.46 2.09 -44.69
N GLU A 343 -10.01 1.14 -45.45
CA GLU A 343 -10.91 1.42 -46.56
C GLU A 343 -12.20 2.10 -46.10
N ALA A 344 -12.82 1.65 -45.00
CA ALA A 344 -14.02 2.27 -44.45
C ALA A 344 -13.75 3.72 -44.03
N ARG A 345 -12.60 3.99 -43.39
CA ARG A 345 -12.17 5.36 -43.09
C ARG A 345 -11.96 6.19 -44.35
N TRP A 346 -11.30 5.62 -45.35
CA TRP A 346 -11.07 6.30 -46.62
C TRP A 346 -12.38 6.61 -47.35
N ARG A 347 -13.33 5.67 -47.42
CA ARG A 347 -14.68 5.89 -47.98
C ARG A 347 -15.44 6.96 -47.20
N ALA A 348 -15.41 6.93 -45.87
CA ALA A 348 -16.06 7.94 -45.04
C ALA A 348 -15.46 9.34 -45.26
N ASP A 349 -14.13 9.44 -45.41
CA ASP A 349 -13.47 10.71 -45.70
C ASP A 349 -13.73 11.19 -47.14
N GLU A 350 -13.84 10.27 -48.10
CA GLU A 350 -14.24 10.60 -49.47
C GLU A 350 -15.70 11.06 -49.53
N GLU A 351 -16.61 10.45 -48.77
CA GLU A 351 -17.98 10.92 -48.61
C GLU A 351 -18.06 12.30 -47.95
N LYS A 352 -17.26 12.56 -46.91
CA LYS A 352 -17.14 13.91 -46.31
C LYS A 352 -16.64 14.92 -47.33
N ARG A 353 -15.65 14.56 -48.17
CA ARG A 353 -15.15 15.42 -49.25
C ARG A 353 -16.24 15.70 -50.28
N LYS A 354 -16.99 14.69 -50.71
CA LYS A 354 -18.13 14.86 -51.63
C LYS A 354 -19.23 15.72 -51.03
N ASN A 355 -19.56 15.54 -49.74
CA ASN A 355 -20.54 16.36 -49.03
C ASN A 355 -20.06 17.81 -48.87
N LEU A 356 -18.78 18.02 -48.56
CA LEU A 356 -18.18 19.35 -48.51
C LEU A 356 -18.25 20.02 -49.89
N LEU A 357 -17.88 19.32 -50.97
CA LEU A 357 -17.96 19.82 -52.34
C LEU A 357 -19.42 20.19 -52.69
N ARG A 358 -20.39 19.34 -52.34
CA ARG A 358 -21.82 19.62 -52.53
C ARG A 358 -22.24 20.88 -51.76
N ASN A 359 -21.83 21.04 -50.51
CA ASN A 359 -22.13 22.21 -49.70
C ASN A 359 -21.49 23.48 -50.27
N VAL A 360 -20.24 23.40 -50.75
CA VAL A 360 -19.56 24.52 -51.42
C VAL A 360 -20.31 24.93 -52.69
N LEU A 361 -20.78 23.97 -53.49
CA LEU A 361 -21.57 24.26 -54.69
C LEU A 361 -22.95 24.87 -54.36
N ILE A 362 -23.62 24.37 -53.32
CA ILE A 362 -24.89 24.94 -52.83
C ILE A 362 -24.67 26.38 -52.34
N ALA A 363 -23.68 26.60 -51.48
CA ALA A 363 -23.34 27.92 -50.96
C ALA A 363 -22.95 28.88 -52.09
N ARG A 364 -22.19 28.41 -53.09
CA ARG A 364 -21.83 29.22 -54.26
C ARG A 364 -23.06 29.59 -55.09
N ARG A 365 -24.01 28.66 -55.27
CA ARG A 365 -25.28 28.93 -55.95
C ARG A 365 -26.12 29.94 -55.18
N GLN A 366 -26.18 29.81 -53.85
CA GLN A 366 -26.85 30.75 -52.96
C GLN A 366 -26.23 32.16 -53.07
N GLN A 367 -24.91 32.28 -52.96
CA GLN A 367 -24.20 33.56 -53.11
C GLN A 367 -24.49 34.26 -54.44
N VAL A 368 -24.60 33.51 -55.53
CA VAL A 368 -24.95 34.07 -56.85
C VAL A 368 -26.40 34.56 -56.86
N LEU A 369 -27.33 33.82 -56.24
CA LEU A 369 -28.73 34.23 -56.12
C LEU A 369 -28.88 35.45 -55.21
N ASP A 370 -28.24 35.46 -54.05
CA ASP A 370 -28.25 36.55 -53.09
C ASP A 370 -27.63 37.81 -53.71
N LYS A 371 -26.53 37.68 -54.46
CA LYS A 371 -25.93 38.82 -55.16
C LYS A 371 -26.87 39.40 -56.22
N ARG A 372 -27.56 38.55 -56.99
CA ARG A 372 -28.58 38.99 -57.95
C ARG A 372 -29.79 39.64 -57.28
N GLN A 373 -30.17 39.19 -56.09
CA GLN A 373 -31.25 39.82 -55.32
C GLN A 373 -30.82 41.19 -54.78
N ARG A 374 -29.62 41.29 -54.23
CA ARG A 374 -29.05 42.58 -53.78
C ARG A 374 -28.93 43.58 -54.91
N GLU A 375 -28.44 43.16 -56.08
CA GLU A 375 -28.37 44.01 -57.27
C GLU A 375 -29.76 44.54 -57.69
N LYS A 376 -30.84 43.76 -57.49
CA LYS A 376 -32.21 44.24 -57.72
C LYS A 376 -32.69 45.20 -56.64
N GLU A 377 -32.50 44.86 -55.37
CA GLU A 377 -32.89 45.72 -54.25
C GLU A 377 -32.16 47.06 -54.27
N ASP A 378 -30.86 47.06 -54.60
CA ASP A 378 -30.05 48.28 -54.70
C ASP A 378 -30.51 49.15 -55.88
N ALA A 379 -30.86 48.55 -57.03
CA ALA A 379 -31.45 49.28 -58.14
C ALA A 379 -32.84 49.89 -57.81
N GLU A 380 -33.67 49.18 -57.05
CA GLU A 380 -34.96 49.69 -56.57
C GLU A 380 -34.78 50.83 -55.55
N ARG A 381 -33.77 50.74 -54.67
CA ARG A 381 -33.43 51.82 -53.72
C ARG A 381 -32.91 53.07 -54.43
N GLU A 382 -32.00 52.92 -55.39
CA GLU A 382 -31.48 54.04 -56.18
C GLU A 382 -32.59 54.77 -56.95
N GLN A 383 -33.60 54.04 -57.43
CA GLN A 383 -34.79 54.63 -58.05
C GLN A 383 -35.65 55.40 -57.03
N ALA A 384 -35.92 54.82 -55.86
CA ALA A 384 -36.67 55.49 -54.80
C ALA A 384 -35.96 56.75 -54.27
N GLU A 385 -34.63 56.69 -54.08
CA GLU A 385 -33.83 57.83 -53.65
C GLU A 385 -33.81 58.95 -54.70
N SER A 386 -33.77 58.59 -55.99
CA SER A 386 -33.85 59.55 -57.09
C SER A 386 -35.21 60.24 -57.19
N GLU A 387 -36.29 59.53 -56.87
CA GLU A 387 -37.65 60.07 -56.80
C GLU A 387 -37.84 61.00 -55.59
N GLU A 388 -37.29 60.63 -54.43
CA GLU A 388 -37.28 61.48 -53.23
C GLU A 388 -36.46 62.75 -53.42
N LEU A 389 -35.32 62.69 -54.10
CA LEU A 389 -34.48 63.85 -54.38
C LEU A 389 -35.19 64.83 -55.32
N ARG A 390 -35.93 64.33 -56.31
CA ARG A 390 -36.77 65.15 -57.22
C ARG A 390 -37.92 65.83 -56.46
N ALA A 391 -38.52 65.15 -55.47
CA ALA A 391 -39.57 65.73 -54.64
C ALA A 391 -39.04 66.82 -53.67
N LYS A 392 -37.84 66.63 -53.10
CA LYS A 392 -37.20 67.58 -52.17
C LYS A 392 -36.73 68.87 -52.87
N ILE A 393 -36.33 68.80 -54.14
CA ILE A 393 -35.90 69.97 -54.93
C ILE A 393 -37.09 70.88 -55.31
N ALA A 394 -38.31 70.35 -55.44
CA ALA A 394 -39.50 71.12 -55.81
C ALA A 394 -40.04 72.04 -54.68
N GLY A 395 -39.59 71.87 -53.43
CA GLY A 395 -40.14 72.56 -52.26
C GLY A 395 -39.30 73.68 -51.67
N MET A 396 -38.14 74.02 -52.25
CA MET A 396 -37.16 74.93 -51.61
C MET A 396 -36.93 76.25 -52.37
N CYS A 397 -37.99 76.99 -52.71
CA CYS A 397 -37.86 78.29 -53.39
C CYS A 397 -38.56 79.48 -52.72
N ASP A 398 -38.85 79.48 -51.41
CA ASP A 398 -39.50 80.66 -50.75
C ASP A 398 -39.15 80.93 -49.27
N ILE A 399 -38.07 80.36 -48.69
CA ILE A 399 -37.70 80.56 -47.26
C ILE A 399 -36.40 81.39 -47.07
N ASP A 400 -35.79 81.89 -48.14
CA ASP A 400 -34.41 82.41 -48.10
C ASP A 400 -34.23 83.84 -47.53
N ALA A 401 -35.30 84.57 -47.21
CA ALA A 401 -35.21 85.93 -46.67
C ALA A 401 -35.35 85.99 -45.14
N ILE A 402 -36.26 85.20 -44.55
CA ILE A 402 -36.45 85.09 -43.08
C ILE A 402 -35.32 84.24 -42.45
N GLU A 403 -34.74 83.32 -43.23
CA GLU A 403 -33.60 82.54 -42.78
C GLU A 403 -32.33 83.36 -42.60
N ARG A 404 -32.10 84.49 -43.29
CA ARG A 404 -30.85 85.24 -43.13
C ARG A 404 -30.71 85.90 -41.76
N GLU A 405 -31.80 86.42 -41.20
CA GLU A 405 -31.81 87.02 -39.86
C GLU A 405 -31.78 85.95 -38.77
N ARG A 406 -32.56 84.87 -38.93
CA ARG A 406 -32.46 83.67 -38.09
C ARG A 406 -31.05 83.06 -38.15
N ARG A 407 -30.42 82.97 -39.33
CA ARG A 407 -29.04 82.50 -39.56
C ARG A 407 -28.03 83.38 -38.82
N SER A 408 -28.26 84.67 -38.61
CA SER A 408 -27.31 85.53 -37.88
C SER A 408 -27.35 85.34 -36.36
N VAL A 409 -28.56 85.16 -35.79
CA VAL A 409 -28.75 84.85 -34.36
C VAL A 409 -28.34 83.41 -34.09
N LEU A 410 -28.80 82.46 -34.91
CA LEU A 410 -28.32 81.09 -34.92
C LEU A 410 -26.81 81.03 -35.17
N ALA A 411 -26.20 81.89 -35.99
CA ALA A 411 -24.74 81.86 -36.19
C ALA A 411 -23.99 82.26 -34.93
N LYS A 412 -24.48 83.24 -34.15
CA LYS A 412 -23.86 83.64 -32.86
C LYS A 412 -24.10 82.61 -31.76
N GLU A 413 -25.30 82.05 -31.68
CA GLU A 413 -25.62 80.95 -30.77
C GLU A 413 -24.87 79.67 -31.15
N ASN A 414 -24.77 79.37 -32.45
CA ASN A 414 -23.96 78.29 -33.00
C ASN A 414 -22.48 78.56 -32.79
N GLN A 415 -22.00 79.80 -32.84
CA GLN A 415 -20.60 80.12 -32.54
C GLN A 415 -20.30 79.87 -31.06
N LYS A 416 -21.15 80.33 -30.14
CA LYS A 416 -21.01 80.01 -28.70
C LYS A 416 -21.16 78.53 -28.42
N TYR A 417 -22.08 77.86 -29.11
CA TYR A 417 -22.29 76.42 -29.02
C TYR A 417 -21.08 75.65 -29.57
N LEU A 418 -20.52 76.07 -30.72
CA LEU A 418 -19.30 75.51 -31.32
C LEU A 418 -18.08 75.78 -30.42
N GLU A 419 -17.94 76.95 -29.82
CA GLU A 419 -16.89 77.25 -28.84
C GLU A 419 -17.04 76.37 -27.60
N SER A 420 -18.27 76.18 -27.09
CA SER A 420 -18.54 75.26 -25.99
C SER A 420 -18.30 73.79 -26.37
N GLN A 421 -18.59 73.39 -27.61
CA GLN A 421 -18.29 72.06 -28.14
C GLN A 421 -16.80 71.86 -28.37
N MET A 422 -16.08 72.89 -28.81
CA MET A 422 -14.63 72.88 -28.94
C MET A 422 -13.97 72.77 -27.56
N GLN A 423 -14.44 73.53 -26.57
CA GLN A 423 -13.97 73.44 -25.19
C GLN A 423 -14.29 72.07 -24.58
N ARG A 424 -15.50 71.52 -24.81
CA ARG A 424 -15.86 70.16 -24.40
C ARG A 424 -15.01 69.11 -25.09
N ARG A 425 -14.80 69.20 -26.40
CA ARG A 425 -13.92 68.29 -27.14
C ARG A 425 -12.46 68.40 -26.73
N MET A 426 -11.98 69.60 -26.38
CA MET A 426 -10.62 69.80 -25.86
C MET A 426 -10.51 69.22 -24.45
N ALA A 427 -11.51 69.43 -23.59
CA ALA A 427 -11.58 68.82 -22.26
C ALA A 427 -11.72 67.29 -22.33
N GLU A 428 -12.50 66.76 -23.26
CA GLU A 428 -12.62 65.32 -23.58
C GLU A 428 -11.28 64.78 -24.08
N LYS A 429 -10.62 65.44 -25.04
CA LYS A 429 -9.28 65.04 -25.50
C LYS A 429 -8.22 65.11 -24.39
N GLU A 430 -8.30 66.09 -23.50
CA GLU A 430 -7.42 66.18 -22.33
C GLU A 430 -7.74 65.10 -21.29
N ALA A 431 -9.01 64.80 -21.07
CA ALA A 431 -9.45 63.70 -20.21
C ALA A 431 -9.04 62.34 -20.79
N GLU A 432 -9.18 62.13 -22.09
CA GLU A 432 -8.71 60.97 -22.84
C GLU A 432 -7.18 60.86 -22.74
N ARG A 433 -6.43 61.94 -22.97
CA ARG A 433 -4.96 61.94 -22.80
C ARG A 433 -4.56 61.61 -21.37
N LYS A 434 -5.26 62.13 -20.36
CA LYS A 434 -5.03 61.79 -18.95
C LYS A 434 -5.38 60.33 -18.68
N ALA A 435 -6.50 59.83 -19.20
CA ALA A 435 -6.93 58.44 -19.08
C ALA A 435 -5.95 57.47 -19.78
N SER A 436 -5.45 57.81 -20.97
CA SER A 436 -4.42 57.02 -21.66
C SER A 436 -3.10 57.01 -20.90
N LYS A 437 -2.68 58.14 -20.32
CA LYS A 437 -1.50 58.18 -19.44
C LYS A 437 -1.68 57.32 -18.20
N LEU A 438 -2.85 57.40 -17.56
CA LEU A 438 -3.19 56.58 -16.38
C LEU A 438 -3.25 55.08 -16.73
N ALA A 439 -3.82 54.73 -17.89
CA ALA A 439 -3.85 53.36 -18.40
C ALA A 439 -2.44 52.83 -18.67
N LEU A 440 -1.59 53.63 -19.33
CA LEU A 440 -0.19 53.27 -19.58
C LEU A 440 0.58 53.07 -18.27
N THR A 441 0.40 53.94 -17.27
CA THR A 441 1.03 53.75 -15.96
C THR A 441 0.53 52.49 -15.25
N ALA A 442 -0.76 52.19 -15.35
CA ALA A 442 -1.34 50.97 -14.77
C ALA A 442 -0.82 49.70 -15.46
N GLU A 443 -0.69 49.71 -16.80
CA GLU A 443 -0.08 48.62 -17.57
C GLU A 443 1.38 48.40 -17.17
N GLN A 444 2.18 49.47 -17.05
CA GLN A 444 3.57 49.38 -16.59
C GLN A 444 3.69 48.81 -15.17
N GLU A 445 2.79 49.17 -14.25
CA GLU A 445 2.75 48.58 -12.91
C GLU A 445 2.40 47.10 -12.94
N LEU A 446 1.48 46.68 -13.82
CA LEU A 446 1.12 45.26 -13.99
C LEU A 446 2.29 44.47 -14.59
N GLU A 447 2.99 45.03 -15.58
CA GLU A 447 4.20 44.41 -16.15
C GLU A 447 5.32 44.28 -15.11
N LYS A 448 5.54 45.30 -14.27
CA LYS A 448 6.49 45.23 -13.14
C LYS A 448 6.11 44.12 -12.16
N LYS A 449 4.85 44.05 -11.73
CA LYS A 449 4.36 42.98 -10.85
C LYS A 449 4.51 41.60 -11.50
N HIS A 450 4.26 41.49 -12.80
CA HIS A 450 4.39 40.24 -13.55
C HIS A 450 5.85 39.79 -13.65
N THR A 451 6.77 40.71 -13.97
CA THR A 451 8.21 40.44 -14.04
C THR A 451 8.83 40.13 -12.67
N GLU A 452 8.43 40.85 -11.63
CA GLU A 452 8.80 40.55 -10.24
C GLU A 452 8.32 39.16 -9.83
N ARG A 453 7.08 38.80 -10.17
CA ARG A 453 6.54 37.47 -9.89
C ARG A 453 7.32 36.37 -10.60
N ILE A 454 7.68 36.56 -11.88
CA ILE A 454 8.56 35.63 -12.60
C ILE A 454 9.89 35.50 -11.89
N ARG A 455 10.49 36.62 -11.46
CA ARG A 455 11.78 36.62 -10.77
C ARG A 455 11.74 35.84 -9.46
N VAL A 456 10.71 36.05 -8.63
CA VAL A 456 10.53 35.33 -7.37
C VAL A 456 10.41 33.82 -7.62
N GLU A 457 9.61 33.41 -8.60
CA GLU A 457 9.48 31.97 -8.91
C GLU A 457 10.78 31.38 -9.48
N MET A 458 11.51 32.13 -10.31
CA MET A 458 12.84 31.71 -10.75
C MET A 458 13.81 31.53 -9.57
N GLU A 459 13.81 32.44 -8.60
CA GLU A 459 14.62 32.33 -7.38
C GLU A 459 14.21 31.13 -6.52
N ASN A 460 12.92 30.83 -6.42
CA ASN A 460 12.42 29.64 -5.73
C ASN A 460 12.92 28.35 -6.38
N LEU A 461 12.88 28.27 -7.72
CA LEU A 461 13.41 27.12 -8.47
C LEU A 461 14.92 26.99 -8.32
N GLU A 462 15.66 28.10 -8.29
CA GLU A 462 17.11 28.13 -8.05
C GLU A 462 17.47 27.59 -6.66
N ARG A 463 16.69 27.93 -5.63
CA ARG A 463 16.86 27.40 -4.26
C ARG A 463 16.56 25.90 -4.15
N ALA A 464 15.65 25.38 -4.97
CA ALA A 464 15.23 23.97 -4.95
C ALA A 464 16.23 23.00 -5.61
N LYS A 465 17.36 23.51 -6.12
CA LYS A 465 18.41 22.68 -6.74
C LYS A 465 19.07 21.75 -5.73
N PRO A 466 19.35 20.49 -6.14
CA PRO A 466 20.25 19.63 -5.39
C PRO A 466 21.64 20.25 -5.26
N GLU A 467 22.33 19.99 -4.15
CA GLU A 467 23.63 20.59 -3.83
C GLU A 467 24.67 20.39 -4.95
N ARG A 468 24.69 19.20 -5.57
CA ARG A 468 25.60 18.86 -6.69
C ARG A 468 25.46 19.80 -7.89
N TYR A 469 24.29 20.41 -8.08
CA TYR A 469 23.96 21.23 -9.24
C TYR A 469 23.76 22.72 -8.91
N LYS A 470 24.13 23.17 -7.71
CA LYS A 470 23.96 24.55 -7.26
C LYS A 470 24.55 25.59 -8.22
N ASN A 471 25.67 25.25 -8.87
CA ASN A 471 26.38 26.15 -9.80
C ASN A 471 25.91 26.04 -11.26
N VAL A 472 25.00 25.11 -11.59
CA VAL A 472 24.51 24.91 -12.95
C VAL A 472 23.27 25.78 -13.15
N PRO A 473 23.24 26.74 -14.09
CA PRO A 473 22.10 27.62 -14.27
C PRO A 473 20.85 26.86 -14.77
N LEU A 474 19.64 27.26 -14.35
CA LEU A 474 18.40 26.63 -14.82
C LEU A 474 18.12 26.97 -16.29
N LEU A 475 18.31 28.23 -16.68
CA LEU A 475 18.15 28.63 -18.06
C LEU A 475 19.46 28.41 -18.85
N PRO A 476 19.38 27.93 -20.09
CA PRO A 476 20.55 27.90 -20.96
C PRO A 476 21.01 29.34 -21.20
N ARG A 477 22.33 29.58 -21.17
CA ARG A 477 22.88 30.86 -21.62
C ARG A 477 22.49 31.05 -23.08
N GLN A 478 21.75 32.14 -23.38
CA GLN A 478 21.45 32.51 -24.76
C GLN A 478 22.78 32.69 -25.49
N ARG A 479 23.03 31.88 -26.51
CA ARG A 479 24.28 31.91 -27.29
C ARG A 479 24.34 33.11 -28.24
N PHE A 480 23.21 33.78 -28.47
CA PHE A 480 23.07 34.96 -29.32
C PHE A 480 22.11 35.96 -28.65
N PRO A 481 22.41 37.27 -28.65
CA PRO A 481 21.47 38.29 -28.18
C PRO A 481 20.21 38.32 -29.07
N PRO A 482 19.03 38.68 -28.53
CA PRO A 482 17.83 38.88 -29.34
C PRO A 482 18.07 40.00 -30.37
N ILE A 483 17.71 39.73 -31.62
CA ILE A 483 17.79 40.67 -32.77
C ILE A 483 16.76 41.78 -32.62
#